data_AF-A0A7G2MBF8-F1
#
_entry.id   AF-A0A7G2MBF8-F1
#
_cell.length_a   1.000
_cell.length_b   1.000
_cell.length_c   1.000
_cell.angle_alpha   90.00
_cell.angle_beta   90.00
_cell.angle_gamma   90.00
#
_symmetry.space_group_name_H-M   'P 1'
#
loop_
_entity.id
_entity.type
_entity.pdbx_description
1 polymer ?
#
loop_
_entity_poly.entity_id
_entity_poly.type
_entity_poly.pdbx_seq_one_letter_code
_entity_poly.pdbx_strand_id
1 'polypeptide(L)'
;MFKSFFRFFLIGGIVLIMSQGVFAQKKTVYVIPETAKIFYNGHEVGNGSYQIKFSRNEDFVVLKFEAAGYISRTVKLFKNNPKKTISYELFVDEAEMNSIGAGEGVDLANKFFTITVKKGMTEDEVWKRLMNIAVTNFENVEIRDKAAGWIKTAWINSTFLYQIVRTRLEIQLQFTGENELAYRVRISSEIADKDCGLSNQCFTKYDRILKKYEQVISELQTSLGSNF
;
A
#
# COMPACT_ATOMS: atom_id res chain seq x y z
N MET A 1 -21.24 96.07 28.97
CA MET A 1 -20.53 96.20 30.25
C MET A 1 -20.06 94.81 30.67
N PHE A 2 -18.73 94.58 30.74
CA PHE A 2 -18.00 93.44 31.34
C PHE A 2 -18.13 92.03 30.72
N LYS A 3 -17.10 91.57 29.96
CA LYS A 3 -15.93 90.69 30.31
C LYS A 3 -16.23 89.19 30.04
N SER A 4 -15.79 88.61 28.91
CA SER A 4 -14.51 87.87 28.70
C SER A 4 -14.19 86.85 29.81
N PHE A 5 -14.11 85.55 29.49
CA PHE A 5 -12.82 84.82 29.44
C PHE A 5 -12.96 83.38 28.90
N PHE A 6 -12.01 83.08 28.01
CA PHE A 6 -11.65 81.84 27.36
C PHE A 6 -11.26 80.74 28.37
N ARG A 7 -11.74 79.49 28.18
CA ARG A 7 -11.10 78.29 28.76
C ARG A 7 -11.09 77.15 27.75
N PHE A 8 -9.92 76.95 27.15
CA PHE A 8 -9.45 75.67 26.62
C PHE A 8 -9.48 74.61 27.73
N PHE A 9 -10.07 73.45 27.48
CA PHE A 9 -9.65 72.21 28.12
C PHE A 9 -9.60 71.10 27.08
N LEU A 10 -8.36 70.75 26.75
CA LEU A 10 -7.93 69.57 26.04
C LEU A 10 -8.17 68.37 26.98
N ILE A 11 -9.04 67.43 26.63
CA ILE A 11 -9.06 66.10 27.26
C ILE A 11 -8.83 65.08 26.15
N GLY A 12 -7.58 64.61 26.13
CA GLY A 12 -7.07 63.61 25.21
C GLY A 12 -7.77 62.26 25.37
N GLY A 13 -7.83 61.55 24.24
CA GLY A 13 -8.43 60.23 24.13
C GLY A 13 -7.69 59.15 24.89
N ILE A 14 -8.45 58.14 25.30
CA ILE A 14 -7.96 56.80 25.59
C ILE A 14 -8.72 55.88 24.64
N VAL A 15 -8.13 55.61 23.48
CA VAL A 15 -8.54 54.47 22.64
C VAL A 15 -7.94 53.25 23.31
N LEU A 16 -8.78 52.48 24.00
CA LEU A 16 -8.43 51.17 24.54
C LEU A 16 -8.24 50.22 23.35
N ILE A 17 -7.02 50.11 22.84
CA ILE A 17 -6.66 49.04 21.91
C ILE A 17 -6.66 47.75 22.74
N MET A 18 -7.79 47.05 22.76
CA MET A 18 -7.82 45.66 23.20
C MET A 18 -6.93 44.87 22.25
N SER A 19 -5.69 44.60 22.68
CA SER A 19 -4.87 43.57 22.06
C SER A 19 -5.55 42.24 22.32
N GLN A 20 -6.43 41.83 21.42
CA GLN A 20 -6.90 40.46 21.32
C GLN A 20 -5.66 39.61 21.06
N GLY A 21 -5.10 39.01 22.11
CA GLY A 21 -4.06 38.01 21.98
C GLY A 21 -4.65 36.89 21.13
N VAL A 22 -4.16 36.78 19.89
CA VAL A 22 -4.52 35.67 19.00
C VAL A 22 -3.92 34.42 19.64
N PHE A 23 -4.67 33.78 20.54
CA PHE A 23 -4.31 32.47 21.05
C PHE A 23 -4.21 31.54 19.84
N ALA A 24 -3.01 31.05 19.57
CA ALA A 24 -2.77 30.07 18.52
C ALA A 24 -3.76 28.91 18.72
N GLN A 25 -4.63 28.69 17.73
CA GLN A 25 -5.61 27.61 17.80
C GLN A 25 -4.85 26.28 17.79
N LYS A 26 -4.96 25.54 18.89
CA LYS A 26 -4.36 24.23 19.07
C LYS A 26 -5.39 23.16 18.81
N LYS A 27 -4.99 22.09 18.12
CA LYS A 27 -5.80 20.88 17.95
C LYS A 27 -4.99 19.67 18.35
N THR A 28 -5.61 18.74 19.07
CA THR A 28 -4.98 17.46 19.41
C THR A 28 -5.53 16.40 18.48
N VAL A 29 -4.63 15.65 17.86
CA VAL A 29 -4.94 14.47 17.05
C VAL A 29 -4.53 13.23 17.82
N TYR A 30 -5.41 12.25 17.84
CA TYR A 30 -5.16 10.88 18.29
C TYR A 30 -5.26 9.94 17.10
N VAL A 31 -4.43 8.91 17.07
CA VAL A 31 -4.40 7.91 16.01
C VAL A 31 -4.45 6.53 16.63
N ILE A 32 -5.31 5.67 16.07
CA ILE A 32 -5.44 4.26 16.44
C ILE A 32 -4.88 3.44 15.26
N PRO A 33 -3.91 2.53 15.48
CA PRO A 33 -3.29 2.18 16.76
C PRO A 33 -2.37 3.28 17.30
N GLU A 34 -2.13 3.29 18.62
CA GLU A 34 -1.28 4.29 19.30
C GLU A 34 0.20 4.21 18.85
N THR A 35 0.61 3.10 18.24
CA THR A 35 1.94 2.92 17.65
C THR A 35 2.11 3.67 16.33
N ALA A 36 1.02 4.12 15.71
CA ALA A 36 1.04 4.77 14.40
C ALA A 36 1.87 6.05 14.43
N LYS A 37 2.81 6.14 13.48
CA LYS A 37 3.62 7.33 13.22
C LYS A 37 2.75 8.42 12.62
N ILE A 38 2.97 9.65 13.06
CA ILE A 38 2.28 10.85 12.62
C ILE A 38 3.28 11.73 11.90
N PHE A 39 2.95 12.11 10.66
CA PHE A 39 3.73 13.03 9.86
C PHE A 39 2.96 14.34 9.69
N TYR A 40 3.62 15.46 9.95
CA TYR A 40 3.13 16.82 9.74
C TYR A 40 3.88 17.44 8.57
N ASN A 41 3.17 17.77 7.48
CA ASN A 41 3.78 18.33 6.27
C ASN A 41 5.01 17.54 5.77
N GLY A 42 4.96 16.21 5.91
CA GLY A 42 6.03 15.29 5.49
C GLY A 42 7.09 14.96 6.54
N HIS A 43 7.09 15.64 7.70
CA HIS A 43 8.04 15.36 8.78
C HIS A 43 7.40 14.50 9.87
N GLU A 44 8.07 13.42 10.30
CA GLU A 44 7.64 12.62 11.45
C GLU A 44 7.67 13.49 12.72
N VAL A 45 6.55 13.57 13.44
CA VAL A 45 6.39 14.45 14.62
C VAL A 45 6.01 13.73 15.90
N GLY A 46 5.71 12.43 15.84
CA GLY A 46 5.39 11.60 16.99
C GLY A 46 4.57 10.37 16.64
N ASN A 47 4.07 9.67 17.66
CA ASN A 47 3.30 8.44 17.53
C ASN A 47 2.03 8.52 18.37
N GLY A 48 0.90 8.02 17.84
CA GLY A 48 -0.37 7.85 18.55
C GLY A 48 -1.12 9.14 18.91
N SER A 49 -0.41 10.21 19.25
CA SER A 49 -1.00 11.53 19.44
C SER A 49 -0.05 12.67 19.12
N TYR A 50 -0.59 13.79 18.64
CA TYR A 50 0.18 15.00 18.38
C TYR A 50 -0.68 16.26 18.54
N GLN A 51 -0.10 17.30 19.15
CA GLN A 51 -0.74 18.61 19.26
C GLN A 51 -0.27 19.54 18.14
N ILE A 52 -1.20 19.83 17.24
CA ILE A 52 -0.99 20.72 16.10
C ILE A 52 -1.16 22.17 16.57
N LYS A 53 -0.19 23.00 16.20
CA LYS A 53 -0.22 24.44 16.38
C LYS A 53 -0.27 25.08 14.99
N PHE A 54 -1.42 25.65 14.63
CA PHE A 54 -1.56 26.32 13.35
C PHE A 54 -0.79 27.65 13.35
N SER A 55 -0.04 27.87 12.28
CA SER A 55 0.57 29.18 12.03
C SER A 55 -0.49 30.23 11.69
N ARG A 56 -0.11 31.52 11.75
CA ARG A 56 -1.06 32.63 11.51
C ARG A 56 -1.70 32.53 10.12
N ASN A 57 -0.91 32.20 9.10
CA ASN A 57 -1.28 32.16 7.69
C ASN A 57 -1.53 30.73 7.17
N GLU A 58 -1.83 29.78 8.04
CA GLU A 58 -2.05 28.37 7.68
C GLU A 58 -3.51 27.99 7.92
N ASP A 59 -4.23 27.72 6.84
CA ASP A 59 -5.67 27.39 6.90
C ASP A 59 -5.92 25.89 7.12
N PHE A 60 -4.97 25.06 6.71
CA PHE A 60 -4.98 23.61 6.93
C PHE A 60 -3.57 23.05 7.00
N VAL A 61 -3.46 21.86 7.58
CA VAL A 61 -2.22 21.06 7.62
C VAL A 61 -2.48 19.72 6.96
N VAL A 62 -1.44 19.12 6.37
CA VAL A 62 -1.51 17.76 5.84
C VAL A 62 -0.90 16.82 6.85
N LEU A 63 -1.71 15.86 7.30
CA LEU A 63 -1.28 14.80 8.19
C LEU A 63 -1.23 13.49 7.41
N LYS A 64 -0.15 12.73 7.59
CA LYS A 64 -0.06 11.34 7.16
C LYS A 64 0.13 10.46 8.38
N PHE A 65 -0.53 9.31 8.39
CA PHE A 65 -0.46 8.32 9.45
C PHE A 65 0.02 7.00 8.87
N GLU A 66 1.00 6.37 9.50
CA GLU A 66 1.58 5.10 9.07
C GLU A 66 1.74 4.15 10.26
N ALA A 67 1.33 2.89 10.09
CA ALA A 67 1.59 1.82 11.05
C ALA A 67 1.79 0.51 10.28
N ALA A 68 2.68 -0.36 10.76
CA ALA A 68 2.92 -1.66 10.15
C ALA A 68 1.65 -2.53 10.21
N GLY A 69 1.26 -3.13 9.08
CA GLY A 69 0.02 -3.92 8.95
C GLY A 69 -1.25 -3.07 8.82
N TYR A 70 -1.13 -1.76 8.57
CA TYR A 70 -2.27 -0.86 8.36
C TYR A 70 -2.09 -0.02 7.09
N ILE A 71 -3.21 0.29 6.44
CA ILE A 71 -3.26 1.17 5.28
C ILE A 71 -2.94 2.59 5.73
N SER A 72 -1.91 3.18 5.12
CA SER A 72 -1.50 4.56 5.39
C SER A 72 -2.61 5.54 5.03
N ARG A 73 -2.85 6.53 5.90
CA ARG A 73 -3.95 7.49 5.73
C ARG A 73 -3.43 8.91 5.66
N THR A 74 -3.81 9.64 4.62
CA THR A 74 -3.49 11.09 4.48
C THR A 74 -4.76 11.91 4.62
N VAL A 75 -4.74 12.94 5.47
CA VAL A 75 -5.89 13.81 5.73
C VAL A 75 -5.46 15.28 5.76
N LYS A 76 -6.37 16.15 5.31
CA LYS A 76 -6.24 17.60 5.51
C LYS A 76 -7.03 18.00 6.76
N LEU A 77 -6.34 18.53 7.76
CA LEU A 77 -6.97 19.07 8.96
C LEU A 77 -7.02 20.60 8.87
N PHE A 78 -8.22 21.16 8.78
CA PHE A 78 -8.44 22.60 8.72
C PHE A 78 -8.39 23.25 10.11
N LYS A 79 -7.84 24.46 10.16
CA LYS A 79 -7.75 25.30 11.37
C LYS A 79 -9.13 25.57 11.96
N ASN A 80 -10.11 25.85 11.10
CA ASN A 80 -11.49 26.15 11.47
C ASN A 80 -12.34 24.93 11.88
N ASN A 81 -11.78 23.71 11.89
CA ASN A 81 -12.52 22.53 12.34
C ASN A 81 -13.10 22.80 13.75
N PRO A 82 -14.39 22.58 14.02
CA PRO A 82 -14.97 22.93 15.31
C PRO A 82 -14.43 22.05 16.46
N LYS A 83 -13.94 20.85 16.15
CA LYS A 83 -13.38 19.94 17.14
C LYS A 83 -11.96 20.37 17.53
N LYS A 84 -11.71 20.43 18.84
CA LYS A 84 -10.37 20.64 19.42
C LYS A 84 -9.58 19.33 19.50
N THR A 85 -10.29 18.21 19.60
CA THR A 85 -9.73 16.86 19.66
C THR A 85 -10.32 16.02 18.54
N ILE A 86 -9.46 15.38 17.77
CA ILE A 86 -9.82 14.55 16.62
C ILE A 86 -9.16 13.19 16.77
N SER A 87 -9.87 12.12 16.46
CA SER A 87 -9.32 10.76 16.39
C SER A 87 -9.38 10.24 14.96
N TYR A 88 -8.32 9.59 14.51
CA TYR A 88 -8.26 8.86 13.24
C TYR A 88 -7.92 7.40 13.51
N GLU A 89 -8.77 6.52 13.03
CA GLU A 89 -8.50 5.08 13.02
C GLU A 89 -7.89 4.70 11.66
N LEU A 90 -6.81 3.91 11.71
CA LEU A 90 -6.22 3.26 10.55
C LEU A 90 -6.92 1.93 10.30
N PHE A 91 -7.07 1.60 9.02
CA PHE A 91 -7.61 0.32 8.62
C PHE A 91 -6.52 -0.72 8.51
N VAL A 92 -6.80 -1.93 8.97
CA VAL A 92 -5.90 -3.07 8.82
C VAL A 92 -5.67 -3.34 7.33
N ASP A 93 -4.40 -3.54 6.95
CA ASP A 93 -4.03 -3.94 5.60
C ASP A 93 -4.17 -5.47 5.47
N GLU A 94 -5.38 -5.90 5.13
CA GLU A 94 -5.68 -7.32 4.94
C GLU A 94 -4.85 -7.93 3.79
N ALA A 95 -4.52 -7.15 2.76
CA ALA A 95 -3.72 -7.63 1.64
C ALA A 95 -2.30 -7.95 2.08
N GLU A 96 -1.69 -7.09 2.90
CA GLU A 96 -0.38 -7.30 3.51
C GLU A 96 -0.39 -8.52 4.42
N MET A 97 -1.39 -8.65 5.30
CA MET A 97 -1.53 -9.78 6.23
C MET A 97 -1.67 -11.13 5.52
N ASN A 98 -2.36 -11.15 4.37
CA ASN A 98 -2.59 -12.35 3.57
C ASN A 98 -1.53 -12.57 2.47
N SER A 99 -0.45 -11.80 2.50
CA SER A 99 0.66 -11.94 1.58
C SER A 99 1.98 -12.16 2.30
N ILE A 100 3.00 -12.51 1.52
CA ILE A 100 4.37 -12.65 1.95
C ILE A 100 5.28 -11.90 0.98
N GLY A 101 6.29 -11.22 1.49
CA GLY A 101 7.27 -10.48 0.70
C GLY A 101 8.71 -10.82 1.05
N ALA A 102 9.64 -10.09 0.43
CA ALA A 102 11.07 -10.31 0.60
C ALA A 102 11.53 -10.23 2.08
N GLY A 103 10.93 -9.32 2.87
CA GLY A 103 11.22 -9.17 4.29
C GLY A 103 10.78 -10.36 5.17
N GLU A 104 9.99 -11.29 4.63
CA GLU A 104 9.48 -12.48 5.32
C GLU A 104 10.04 -13.78 4.71
N GLY A 105 11.03 -13.69 3.83
CA GLY A 105 11.74 -14.84 3.26
C GLY A 105 11.27 -15.30 1.88
N VAL A 106 10.28 -14.64 1.26
CA VAL A 106 9.82 -14.95 -0.11
C VAL A 106 9.99 -13.74 -1.01
N ASP A 107 11.10 -13.72 -1.75
CA ASP A 107 11.41 -12.67 -2.73
C ASP A 107 11.18 -13.15 -4.18
N LEU A 108 9.97 -13.62 -4.46
CA LEU A 108 9.60 -14.20 -5.76
C LEU A 108 8.53 -13.38 -6.51
N ALA A 109 7.96 -12.36 -5.86
CA ALA A 109 6.96 -11.49 -6.47
C ALA A 109 7.52 -10.82 -7.73
N ASN A 110 6.81 -10.98 -8.86
CA ASN A 110 7.16 -10.33 -10.14
C ASN A 110 8.53 -10.72 -10.72
N LYS A 111 9.19 -11.76 -10.19
CA LYS A 111 10.50 -12.24 -10.63
C LYS A 111 10.38 -13.62 -11.27
N PHE A 112 11.28 -13.91 -12.21
CA PHE A 112 11.43 -15.27 -12.72
C PHE A 112 12.32 -16.08 -11.77
N PHE A 113 11.90 -17.31 -11.47
CA PHE A 113 12.74 -18.33 -10.84
C PHE A 113 12.75 -19.59 -11.71
N THR A 114 13.85 -20.35 -11.62
CA THR A 114 14.05 -21.55 -12.44
C THR A 114 13.57 -22.79 -11.71
N ILE A 115 12.96 -23.69 -12.45
CA ILE A 115 12.66 -25.05 -12.03
C ILE A 115 13.38 -25.99 -12.98
N THR A 116 14.40 -26.67 -12.47
CA THR A 116 15.08 -27.74 -13.19
C THR A 116 14.30 -29.03 -12.99
N VAL A 117 13.86 -29.63 -14.10
CA VAL A 117 13.09 -30.87 -14.07
C VAL A 117 14.00 -32.04 -13.67
N LYS A 118 13.53 -32.89 -12.76
CA LYS A 118 14.26 -34.12 -12.40
C LYS A 118 14.47 -35.05 -13.59
N LYS A 119 15.58 -35.77 -13.57
CA LYS A 119 15.92 -36.77 -14.60
C LYS A 119 14.86 -37.86 -14.67
N GLY A 120 14.64 -38.39 -15.87
CA GLY A 120 13.71 -39.51 -16.12
C GLY A 120 12.25 -39.10 -16.32
N MET A 121 11.93 -37.81 -16.34
CA MET A 121 10.62 -37.32 -16.78
C MET A 121 10.63 -36.99 -18.26
N THR A 122 9.59 -37.40 -18.96
CA THR A 122 9.33 -36.99 -20.35
C THR A 122 8.75 -35.58 -20.38
N GLU A 123 8.95 -34.86 -21.48
CA GLU A 123 8.36 -33.53 -21.69
C GLU A 123 6.83 -33.56 -21.56
N ASP A 124 6.18 -34.63 -22.04
CA ASP A 124 4.74 -34.84 -21.93
C ASP A 124 4.25 -34.95 -20.49
N GLU A 125 4.97 -35.66 -19.64
CA GLU A 125 4.63 -35.78 -18.21
C GLU A 125 4.81 -34.45 -17.49
N VAL A 126 5.87 -33.72 -17.82
CA VAL A 126 6.14 -32.39 -17.26
C VAL A 126 5.06 -31.41 -17.67
N TRP A 127 4.72 -31.37 -18.95
CA TRP A 127 3.67 -30.51 -19.49
C TRP A 127 2.32 -30.77 -18.82
N LYS A 128 1.93 -32.04 -18.66
CA LYS A 128 0.68 -32.41 -17.96
C LYS A 128 0.65 -31.91 -16.52
N ARG A 129 1.78 -32.01 -15.80
CA ARG A 129 1.89 -31.51 -14.42
C ARG A 129 1.83 -30.00 -14.33
N LEU A 130 2.57 -29.29 -15.18
CA LEU A 130 2.52 -27.83 -15.27
C LEU A 130 1.10 -27.33 -15.57
N MET A 131 0.44 -27.95 -16.56
CA MET A 131 -0.94 -27.64 -16.89
C MET A 131 -1.89 -27.93 -15.73
N ASN A 132 -1.75 -29.07 -15.05
CA ASN A 132 -2.58 -29.42 -13.90
C ASN A 132 -2.45 -28.40 -12.76
N ILE A 133 -1.22 -27.99 -12.42
CA ILE A 133 -0.97 -26.95 -11.42
C ILE A 133 -1.61 -25.62 -11.85
N ALA A 134 -1.45 -25.23 -13.11
CA ALA A 134 -2.02 -23.99 -13.63
C ALA A 134 -3.54 -23.98 -13.55
N VAL A 135 -4.24 -25.03 -14.03
CA VAL A 135 -5.71 -25.06 -14.04
C VAL A 135 -6.33 -25.32 -12.67
N THR A 136 -5.58 -25.90 -11.73
CA THR A 136 -6.05 -26.12 -10.34
C THR A 136 -6.05 -24.82 -9.54
N ASN A 137 -5.08 -23.95 -9.81
CA ASN A 137 -4.85 -22.73 -9.02
C ASN A 137 -5.35 -21.45 -9.71
N PHE A 138 -5.60 -21.50 -11.02
CA PHE A 138 -6.03 -20.36 -11.82
C PHE A 138 -7.21 -20.75 -12.71
N GLU A 139 -8.29 -19.97 -12.64
CA GLU A 139 -9.56 -20.25 -13.32
C GLU A 139 -9.44 -20.30 -14.85
N ASN A 140 -8.58 -19.44 -15.43
CA ASN A 140 -8.43 -19.34 -16.86
C ASN A 140 -6.95 -19.30 -17.28
N VAL A 141 -6.63 -20.07 -18.32
CA VAL A 141 -5.31 -20.13 -18.94
C VAL A 141 -5.42 -19.59 -20.37
N GLU A 142 -4.82 -18.42 -20.60
CA GLU A 142 -4.84 -17.64 -21.85
C GLU A 142 -3.93 -18.23 -22.92
N ILE A 143 -2.76 -18.73 -22.51
CA ILE A 143 -1.76 -19.30 -23.42
C ILE A 143 -1.42 -20.71 -22.96
N ARG A 144 -1.51 -21.66 -23.89
CA ARG A 144 -1.24 -23.09 -23.70
C ARG A 144 -0.47 -23.62 -24.91
N ASP A 145 0.75 -23.14 -25.10
CA ASP A 145 1.59 -23.54 -26.22
C ASP A 145 2.62 -24.57 -25.76
N LYS A 146 2.33 -25.85 -26.04
CA LYS A 146 3.24 -26.95 -25.68
C LYS A 146 4.54 -26.89 -26.47
N ALA A 147 4.50 -26.53 -27.75
CA ALA A 147 5.68 -26.51 -28.61
C ALA A 147 6.68 -25.43 -28.20
N ALA A 148 6.18 -24.28 -27.74
CA ALA A 148 7.01 -23.22 -27.15
C ALA A 148 7.30 -23.43 -25.65
N GLY A 149 6.68 -24.43 -25.01
CA GLY A 149 6.70 -24.64 -23.57
C GLY A 149 6.20 -23.44 -22.77
N TRP A 150 5.16 -22.76 -23.26
CA TRP A 150 4.63 -21.52 -22.68
C TRP A 150 3.22 -21.70 -22.12
N ILE A 151 3.06 -21.42 -20.83
CA ILE A 151 1.78 -21.33 -20.14
C ILE A 151 1.64 -19.93 -19.56
N LYS A 152 0.50 -19.30 -19.77
CA LYS A 152 0.17 -18.02 -19.15
C LYS A 152 -1.29 -18.00 -18.74
N THR A 153 -1.54 -17.62 -17.49
CA THR A 153 -2.89 -17.51 -16.95
C THR A 153 -3.45 -16.10 -17.13
N ALA A 154 -4.77 -16.01 -17.12
CA ALA A 154 -5.44 -14.73 -16.93
C ALA A 154 -5.13 -14.18 -15.52
N TRP A 155 -5.39 -12.89 -15.34
CA TRP A 155 -5.38 -12.29 -14.01
C TRP A 155 -6.55 -12.83 -13.18
N ILE A 156 -6.26 -13.27 -11.95
CA ILE A 156 -7.26 -13.61 -10.94
C ILE A 156 -7.24 -12.53 -9.85
N ASN A 157 -8.41 -11.98 -9.56
CA ASN A 157 -8.56 -10.93 -8.55
C ASN A 157 -8.91 -11.53 -7.19
N SER A 158 -8.19 -11.13 -6.16
CA SER A 158 -8.50 -11.39 -4.75
C SER A 158 -8.90 -10.06 -4.11
N THR A 159 -10.16 -9.98 -3.68
CA THR A 159 -10.73 -8.73 -3.14
C THR A 159 -10.64 -8.74 -1.63
N PHE A 160 -10.06 -7.68 -1.06
CA PHE A 160 -10.01 -7.39 0.37
C PHE A 160 -10.97 -6.25 0.70
N LEU A 161 -11.04 -5.85 1.98
CA LEU A 161 -11.94 -4.79 2.41
C LEU A 161 -11.69 -3.47 1.66
N TYR A 162 -10.43 -3.03 1.52
CA TYR A 162 -10.04 -1.74 0.93
C TYR A 162 -9.15 -1.83 -0.32
N GLN A 163 -8.65 -3.02 -0.65
CA GLN A 163 -7.72 -3.24 -1.77
C GLN A 163 -8.13 -4.45 -2.59
N ILE A 164 -7.62 -4.52 -3.82
CA ILE A 164 -7.78 -5.66 -4.73
C ILE A 164 -6.38 -6.06 -5.17
N VAL A 165 -6.01 -7.32 -4.93
CA VAL A 165 -4.75 -7.89 -5.41
C VAL A 165 -5.05 -8.81 -6.57
N ARG A 166 -4.43 -8.58 -7.72
CA ARG A 166 -4.51 -9.47 -8.87
C ARG A 166 -3.21 -10.24 -9.05
N THR A 167 -3.34 -11.52 -9.39
CA THR A 167 -2.19 -12.40 -9.59
C THR A 167 -2.32 -13.16 -10.90
N ARG A 168 -1.20 -13.47 -11.54
CA ARG A 168 -1.14 -14.39 -12.68
C ARG A 168 0.14 -15.22 -12.67
N LEU A 169 0.06 -16.41 -13.24
CA LEU A 169 1.17 -17.32 -13.43
C LEU A 169 1.64 -17.28 -14.89
N GLU A 170 2.95 -17.28 -15.06
CA GLU A 170 3.61 -17.44 -16.33
C GLU A 170 4.75 -18.44 -16.22
N ILE A 171 4.75 -19.45 -17.08
CA ILE A 171 5.75 -20.50 -17.17
C ILE A 171 6.27 -20.53 -18.58
N GLN A 172 7.58 -20.52 -18.76
CA GLN A 172 8.21 -20.59 -20.07
C GLN A 172 9.36 -21.58 -20.05
N LEU A 173 9.53 -22.34 -21.12
CA LEU A 173 10.70 -23.19 -21.32
C LEU A 173 11.98 -22.35 -21.18
N GLN A 174 12.96 -22.91 -20.49
CA GLN A 174 14.28 -22.33 -20.32
C GLN A 174 15.33 -23.30 -20.84
N PHE A 175 16.13 -22.84 -21.78
CA PHE A 175 17.27 -23.59 -22.29
C PHE A 175 18.44 -23.45 -21.31
N THR A 176 18.80 -24.54 -20.62
CA THR A 176 19.91 -24.55 -19.64
C THR A 176 21.14 -25.34 -20.07
N GLY A 177 21.21 -25.77 -21.34
CA GLY A 177 22.31 -26.56 -21.91
C GLY A 177 21.82 -27.87 -22.49
N GLU A 178 22.74 -28.69 -23.00
CA GLU A 178 22.41 -29.99 -23.61
C GLU A 178 21.98 -30.98 -22.50
N ASN A 179 20.71 -31.41 -22.54
CA ASN A 179 20.07 -32.44 -21.71
C ASN A 179 19.42 -32.05 -20.36
N GLU A 180 19.22 -30.77 -20.07
CA GLU A 180 18.41 -30.36 -18.91
C GLU A 180 17.14 -29.64 -19.34
N LEU A 181 15.99 -30.24 -19.05
CA LEU A 181 14.70 -29.60 -19.24
C LEU A 181 14.45 -28.67 -18.04
N ALA A 182 14.36 -27.37 -18.29
CA ALA A 182 14.10 -26.39 -17.25
C ALA A 182 13.00 -25.43 -17.67
N TYR A 183 12.29 -24.87 -16.70
CA TYR A 183 11.27 -23.87 -16.92
C TYR A 183 11.53 -22.66 -16.02
N ARG A 184 11.40 -21.46 -16.58
CA ARG A 184 11.30 -20.24 -15.79
C ARG A 184 9.86 -19.96 -15.44
N VAL A 185 9.61 -19.69 -14.18
CA VAL A 185 8.28 -19.42 -13.63
C VAL A 185 8.25 -18.02 -13.03
N ARG A 186 7.18 -17.28 -13.27
CA ARG A 186 6.91 -15.98 -12.68
C ARG A 186 5.48 -15.92 -12.18
N ILE A 187 5.32 -15.55 -10.90
CA ILE A 187 4.05 -15.15 -10.32
C ILE A 187 4.03 -13.63 -10.30
N SER A 188 3.22 -13.02 -11.17
CA SER A 188 3.06 -11.56 -11.20
C SER A 188 1.96 -11.16 -10.23
N SER A 189 2.20 -10.12 -9.44
CA SER A 189 1.28 -9.62 -8.41
C SER A 189 1.17 -8.10 -8.53
N GLU A 190 -0.07 -7.62 -8.55
CA GLU A 190 -0.39 -6.19 -8.61
C GLU A 190 -1.52 -5.86 -7.65
N ILE A 191 -1.52 -4.64 -7.12
CA ILE A 191 -2.48 -4.17 -6.12
C ILE A 191 -3.11 -2.85 -6.58
N ALA A 192 -4.39 -2.67 -6.26
CA ALA A 192 -5.13 -1.44 -6.47
C ALA A 192 -5.99 -1.12 -5.24
N ASP A 193 -6.23 0.16 -4.99
CA ASP A 193 -7.27 0.58 -4.07
C ASP A 193 -8.65 0.23 -4.63
N LYS A 194 -9.53 -0.28 -3.77
CA LYS A 194 -10.86 -0.73 -4.17
C LYS A 194 -11.71 0.38 -4.77
N ASP A 195 -11.53 1.61 -4.30
CA ASP A 195 -12.24 2.80 -4.79
C ASP A 195 -11.83 3.17 -6.23
N CYS A 196 -10.64 2.77 -6.69
CA CYS A 196 -10.20 2.99 -8.07
C CYS A 196 -10.89 2.02 -9.05
N GLY A 197 -11.29 0.84 -8.57
CA GLY A 197 -11.96 -0.20 -9.34
C GLY A 197 -11.01 -1.12 -10.10
N LEU A 198 -11.53 -1.84 -11.10
CA LEU A 198 -10.84 -2.94 -11.79
C LEU A 198 -10.08 -2.55 -13.08
N SER A 199 -9.96 -1.25 -13.36
CA SER A 199 -9.28 -0.79 -14.57
C SER A 199 -7.77 -1.00 -14.48
N ASN A 200 -7.12 -1.36 -15.60
CA ASN A 200 -5.68 -1.66 -15.61
C ASN A 200 -4.78 -0.53 -15.09
N GLN A 201 -5.20 0.72 -15.24
CA GLN A 201 -4.49 1.91 -14.77
C GLN A 201 -4.47 2.06 -13.24
N CYS A 202 -5.39 1.40 -12.54
CA CYS A 202 -5.45 1.42 -11.07
C CYS A 202 -4.44 0.47 -10.42
N PHE A 203 -4.01 -0.55 -11.15
CA PHE A 203 -3.13 -1.57 -10.62
C PHE A 203 -1.67 -1.14 -10.73
N THR A 204 -0.99 -1.18 -9.59
CA THR A 204 0.45 -0.99 -9.47
C THR A 204 1.12 -2.30 -9.07
N LYS A 205 2.42 -2.46 -9.37
CA LYS A 205 3.18 -3.64 -8.94
C LYS A 205 3.08 -3.81 -7.43
N TYR A 206 2.85 -5.05 -7.01
CA TYR A 206 2.83 -5.41 -5.60
C TYR A 206 4.00 -6.35 -5.34
N ASP A 207 4.93 -5.95 -4.48
CA ASP A 207 6.17 -6.68 -4.19
C ASP A 207 5.96 -7.88 -3.23
N ARG A 208 4.71 -8.36 -3.17
CA ARG A 208 4.27 -9.44 -2.28
C ARG A 208 3.39 -10.42 -3.05
N ILE A 209 3.46 -11.69 -2.67
CA ILE A 209 2.62 -12.76 -3.20
C ILE A 209 1.60 -13.15 -2.14
N LEU A 210 0.33 -13.36 -2.52
CA LEU A 210 -0.66 -13.88 -1.58
C LEU A 210 -0.25 -15.28 -1.09
N LYS A 211 -0.35 -15.55 0.21
CA LYS A 211 0.11 -16.80 0.86
C LYS A 211 -0.44 -18.06 0.18
N LYS A 212 -1.65 -18.02 -0.35
CA LYS A 212 -2.24 -19.13 -1.14
C LYS A 212 -1.40 -19.58 -2.34
N TYR A 213 -0.55 -18.72 -2.89
CA TYR A 213 0.31 -19.04 -4.03
C TYR A 213 1.69 -19.56 -3.62
N GLU A 214 2.05 -19.54 -2.33
CA GLU A 214 3.22 -20.28 -1.84
C GLU A 214 3.07 -21.78 -2.10
N GLN A 215 1.84 -22.28 -1.95
CA GLN A 215 1.52 -23.66 -2.28
C GLN A 215 1.79 -23.95 -3.76
N VAL A 216 1.49 -23.03 -4.68
CA VAL A 216 1.80 -23.20 -6.11
C VAL A 216 3.31 -23.33 -6.35
N ILE A 217 4.10 -22.49 -5.68
CA ILE A 217 5.57 -22.55 -5.78
C ILE A 217 6.08 -23.90 -5.25
N SER A 218 5.57 -24.33 -4.10
CA SER A 218 5.92 -25.62 -3.48
C SER A 218 5.50 -26.81 -4.37
N GLU A 219 4.29 -26.81 -4.93
CA GLU A 219 3.81 -27.84 -5.85
C GLU A 219 4.67 -27.93 -7.11
N LEU A 220 5.04 -26.79 -7.67
CA LEU A 220 5.93 -26.73 -8.83
C LEU A 220 7.31 -27.33 -8.52
N GLN A 221 7.91 -26.98 -7.37
CA GLN A 221 9.20 -27.51 -6.95
C GLN A 221 9.15 -29.00 -6.60
N THR A 222 8.14 -29.46 -5.87
CA THR A 222 8.04 -30.85 -5.43
C THR A 222 7.60 -31.81 -6.54
N SER A 223 6.73 -31.36 -7.45
CA SER A 223 6.22 -32.21 -8.52
C SER A 223 7.18 -32.34 -9.71
N LEU A 224 8.03 -31.35 -9.95
CA LEU A 224 8.93 -31.28 -11.10
C LEU A 224 10.40 -31.20 -10.71
N GLY A 225 10.73 -30.46 -9.65
CA GLY A 225 12.09 -30.17 -9.25
C GLY A 225 12.90 -31.43 -8.93
N SER A 226 14.15 -31.45 -9.37
CA SER A 226 15.17 -32.27 -8.70
C SER A 226 15.41 -31.63 -7.33
N ASN A 227 14.94 -32.26 -6.25
CA ASN A 227 15.26 -31.82 -4.90
C ASN A 227 16.78 -31.66 -4.73
N PHE A 228 17.17 -30.62 -3.98
CA PHE A 228 18.53 -30.20 -3.61
C PHE A 228 19.57 -31.32 -3.52
#